data_AF-A0A535WJS7-F1
#
_entry.id   AF-A0A535WJS7-F1
#
_cell.length_a   1.000
_cell.length_b   1.000
_cell.length_c   1.000
_cell.angle_alpha   90.00
_cell.angle_beta   90.00
_cell.angle_gamma   90.00
#
_symmetry.space_group_name_H-M   'P 1'
#
loop_
_entity.id
_entity.type
_entity.pdbx_description
1 polymer ?
#
loop_
_entity_poly.entity_id
_entity_poly.type
_entity_poly.pdbx_seq_one_letter_code
_entity_poly.pdbx_strand_id
1 'polypeptide(L)'
;MPTKRKTGDLPSDACPFSRPFRPDFDECPGYLAAEYTAVDMTYRQLAPVATCLHLLVGQDPRRPGRHYGACALGDEAARQAWARRAGSRT
;
A
#
# COMPACT_ATOMS: atom_id res chain seq x y z
N MET A 1 -0.40 8.80 -15.70
CA MET A 1 0.32 9.39 -14.56
C MET A 1 -0.41 9.01 -13.28
N PRO A 2 -0.03 7.95 -12.54
CA PRO A 2 -0.59 7.73 -11.21
C PRO A 2 -0.07 8.83 -10.29
N THR A 3 -0.90 9.84 -10.04
CA THR A 3 -0.57 10.94 -9.15
C THR A 3 -0.68 10.46 -7.71
N LYS A 4 0.32 10.79 -6.89
CA LYS A 4 0.24 10.73 -5.43
C LYS A 4 -1.10 11.35 -5.01
N ARG A 5 -2.00 10.60 -4.37
CA ARG A 5 -3.29 11.16 -3.96
C ARG A 5 -3.02 12.30 -2.98
N LYS A 6 -3.75 13.41 -3.08
CA LYS A 6 -3.70 14.49 -2.08
C LYS A 6 -4.02 13.88 -0.71
N THR A 7 -3.01 13.82 0.15
CA THR A 7 -3.03 13.12 1.45
C THR A 7 -3.98 13.76 2.48
N GLY A 8 -4.50 14.97 2.21
CA GLY A 8 -5.29 15.75 3.18
C GLY A 8 -6.57 15.09 3.69
N ASP A 9 -7.15 14.13 2.96
CA ASP A 9 -8.41 13.46 3.36
C ASP A 9 -8.24 12.04 3.90
N LEU A 10 -7.03 11.47 3.85
CA LEU A 10 -6.80 10.08 4.27
C LEU A 10 -6.08 10.04 5.63
N PRO A 11 -6.30 8.98 6.44
CA PRO A 11 -5.47 8.71 7.61
C PRO A 11 -3.97 8.71 7.27
N SER A 12 -3.12 9.06 8.23
CA SER A 12 -1.67 9.29 8.01
C SER A 12 -0.92 8.04 7.54
N ASP A 13 -1.41 6.86 7.91
CA ASP A 13 -0.91 5.55 7.51
C ASP A 13 -1.42 5.10 6.12
N ALA A 14 -2.32 5.86 5.48
CA ALA A 14 -2.82 5.52 4.16
C ALA A 14 -1.69 5.48 3.12
N CYS A 15 -1.69 4.44 2.28
CA CYS A 15 -0.80 4.31 1.14
C CYS A 15 -1.13 5.41 0.10
N PRO A 16 -0.20 6.36 -0.16
CA PRO A 16 -0.49 7.54 -0.98
C PRO A 16 -0.46 7.27 -2.49
N PHE A 17 0.09 6.12 -2.90
CA PHE A 17 0.32 5.76 -4.30
C PHE A 17 -0.89 5.08 -4.93
N SER A 18 -1.26 5.46 -6.14
CA SER A 18 -2.39 4.85 -6.85
C SER A 18 -2.06 3.40 -7.25
N ARG A 19 -3.07 2.54 -7.26
CA ARG A 19 -2.94 1.12 -7.69
C ARG A 19 -3.53 0.96 -9.11
N PRO A 20 -3.10 -0.06 -9.88
CA PRO A 20 -2.03 -1.01 -9.56
C PRO A 20 -0.64 -0.34 -9.56
N PHE A 21 0.32 -0.91 -8.84
CA PHE A 21 1.71 -0.45 -8.92
C PHE A 21 2.30 -0.85 -10.27
N ARG A 22 3.23 -0.04 -10.76
CA ARG A 22 4.01 -0.39 -11.96
C ARG A 22 5.01 -1.51 -11.63
N PRO A 23 5.48 -2.29 -12.63
CA PRO A 23 6.50 -3.32 -12.42
C PRO A 23 7.81 -2.79 -11.82
N ASP A 24 8.16 -1.54 -12.12
CA ASP A 24 9.37 -0.84 -11.70
C ASP A 24 9.14 0.15 -10.54
N PHE A 25 8.09 -0.06 -9.75
CA PHE A 25 7.71 0.87 -8.68
C PHE A 25 8.76 0.92 -7.55
N ASP A 26 9.39 2.09 -7.40
CA ASP A 26 10.41 2.38 -6.38
C ASP A 26 10.11 3.66 -5.57
N GLU A 27 8.95 4.30 -5.80
CA GLU A 27 8.62 5.61 -5.22
C GLU A 27 8.37 5.57 -3.69
N CYS A 28 8.15 4.38 -3.11
CA CYS A 28 7.94 4.20 -1.68
C CYS A 28 9.18 3.53 -1.05
N PRO A 29 9.89 4.17 -0.11
CA PRO A 29 11.05 3.57 0.58
C PRO A 29 10.72 2.29 1.35
N GLY A 30 9.48 2.14 1.79
CA GLY A 30 8.97 0.94 2.44
C GLY A 30 8.32 -0.05 1.47
N TYR A 31 8.52 0.08 0.16
CA TYR A 31 7.97 -0.87 -0.79
C TYR A 31 8.68 -2.22 -0.68
N LEU A 32 7.89 -3.26 -0.51
CA LEU A 32 8.34 -4.64 -0.61
C LEU A 32 7.37 -5.38 -1.53
N ALA A 33 7.86 -5.77 -2.70
CA ALA A 33 7.05 -6.31 -3.78
C ALA A 33 6.33 -7.60 -3.37
N ALA A 34 5.07 -7.70 -3.78
CA ALA A 34 4.26 -8.91 -3.66
C ALA A 34 3.23 -8.97 -4.79
N GLU A 35 2.65 -10.15 -4.97
CA GLU A 35 1.51 -10.36 -5.86
C GLU A 35 0.26 -10.65 -5.03
N TYR A 36 -0.88 -10.19 -5.53
CA TYR A 36 -2.19 -10.53 -4.98
C TYR A 36 -3.07 -11.11 -6.08
N THR A 37 -3.57 -12.32 -5.83
CA THR A 37 -4.49 -13.01 -6.73
C THR A 37 -5.89 -12.97 -6.13
N ALA A 38 -6.72 -12.05 -6.63
CA ALA A 38 -8.12 -11.98 -6.26
C ALA A 38 -8.90 -13.17 -6.86
N VAL A 39 -10.08 -13.44 -6.30
CA VAL A 39 -11.06 -14.35 -6.90
C VAL A 39 -12.34 -13.60 -7.25
N ASP A 40 -13.04 -14.04 -8.28
CA ASP A 40 -14.36 -13.54 -8.62
C ASP A 40 -15.48 -14.20 -7.78
N MET A 41 -16.74 -13.82 -8.02
CA MET A 41 -17.90 -14.36 -7.31
C MET A 41 -18.17 -15.85 -7.59
N THR A 42 -17.52 -16.42 -8.62
CA THR A 42 -17.57 -17.85 -8.95
C THR A 42 -16.35 -18.60 -8.42
N TYR A 43 -15.54 -17.96 -7.57
CA TYR A 43 -14.28 -18.48 -7.02
C TYR A 43 -13.20 -18.75 -8.07
N ARG A 44 -13.28 -18.13 -9.25
CA ARG A 44 -12.20 -18.21 -10.24
C ARG A 44 -11.14 -17.17 -9.92
N GLN A 45 -9.87 -17.59 -9.99
CA GLN A 45 -8.74 -16.69 -9.83
C GLN A 45 -8.70 -15.67 -10.98
N LEU A 46 -8.52 -14.40 -10.60
CA LEU A 46 -8.24 -13.32 -11.53
C LEU A 46 -6.73 -13.25 -11.81
N ALA A 47 -6.35 -12.47 -12.82
CA ALA A 47 -4.95 -12.19 -13.08
C ALA A 47 -4.28 -11.57 -11.82
N PRO A 48 -3.09 -12.05 -11.41
CA PRO A 48 -2.37 -11.45 -10.28
C PRO A 48 -2.08 -9.97 -10.53
N VAL A 49 -2.12 -9.18 -9.46
CA VAL A 49 -1.76 -7.76 -9.50
C VAL A 49 -0.58 -7.47 -8.58
N ALA A 50 0.32 -6.59 -9.03
CA ALA A 50 1.43 -6.11 -8.22
C ALA A 50 0.92 -5.28 -7.03
N THR A 51 1.40 -5.61 -5.84
CA THR A 51 1.07 -4.98 -4.57
C THR A 51 2.31 -4.83 -3.68
N CYS A 52 2.11 -4.42 -2.43
CA CYS A 52 3.13 -4.35 -1.40
C CYS A 52 2.79 -5.29 -0.24
N LEU A 53 3.78 -6.00 0.31
CA LEU A 53 3.62 -6.85 1.49
C LEU A 53 3.13 -6.10 2.75
N HIS A 54 3.34 -4.79 2.82
CA HIS A 54 2.87 -3.97 3.93
C HIS A 54 1.48 -3.37 3.71
N LEU A 55 0.81 -3.65 2.58
CA LEU A 55 -0.50 -3.09 2.29
C LEU A 55 -1.60 -3.86 3.04
N LEU A 56 -2.38 -3.13 3.84
CA LEU A 56 -3.52 -3.64 4.60
C LEU A 56 -4.81 -2.92 4.19
N VAL A 57 -5.96 -3.47 4.58
CA VAL A 57 -7.25 -2.77 4.50
C VAL A 57 -7.52 -2.09 5.84
N GLY A 58 -7.47 -0.75 5.85
CA GLY A 58 -7.86 0.07 6.98
C GLY A 58 -9.33 0.50 6.91
N GLN A 59 -9.93 0.79 8.05
CA GLN A 59 -11.25 1.39 8.17
C GLN A 59 -11.12 2.86 8.59
N ASP A 60 -11.79 3.77 7.88
CA ASP A 60 -11.76 5.20 8.20
C ASP A 60 -12.60 5.47 9.47
N PRO A 61 -11.99 5.83 10.61
CA PRO A 61 -12.75 6.02 11.86
C PRO A 61 -13.72 7.20 11.77
N ARG A 62 -13.54 8.11 10.80
CA ARG A 62 -14.41 9.27 10.58
C ARG A 62 -15.60 8.94 9.68
N ARG A 63 -15.57 7.81 8.97
CA ARG A 63 -16.58 7.41 7.97
C ARG A 63 -16.82 5.90 8.03
N PRO A 64 -17.72 5.42 8.90
CA PRO A 64 -18.05 4.00 9.01
C PRO A 64 -18.38 3.37 7.65
N GLY A 65 -17.85 2.17 7.40
CA GLY A 65 -18.00 1.46 6.13
C GLY A 65 -17.05 1.90 5.02
N ARG A 66 -16.32 3.03 5.18
CA ARG A 66 -15.30 3.44 4.23
C ARG A 66 -13.97 2.76 4.55
N HIS A 67 -13.43 2.07 3.56
CA HIS A 67 -12.13 1.41 3.62
C HIS A 67 -11.07 2.20 2.85
N TYR A 68 -9.81 2.03 3.24
CA TYR A 68 -8.67 2.57 2.52
C TYR A 68 -7.50 1.58 2.57
N GLY A 69 -6.53 1.75 1.67
CA GLY A 69 -5.28 0.99 1.73
C GLY A 69 -4.37 1.59 2.80
N ALA A 70 -4.21 0.90 3.93
CA ALA A 70 -3.33 1.28 5.04
C ALA A 70 -1.95 0.66 4.86
N CYS A 71 -0.92 1.28 5.44
CA CYS A 71 0.42 0.74 5.48
C CYS A 71 0.71 0.17 6.87
N ALA A 72 1.08 -1.11 6.95
CA ALA A 72 1.45 -1.79 8.19
C ALA A 72 2.64 -1.13 8.91
N LEU A 73 3.48 -0.39 8.17
CA LEU A 73 4.59 0.37 8.74
C LEU A 73 4.12 1.66 9.42
N GLY A 74 2.93 2.17 9.08
CA GLY A 74 2.41 3.45 9.53
C GLY A 74 2.62 4.57 8.51
N ASP A 75 2.91 5.77 9.01
CA ASP A 75 3.03 6.99 8.22
C ASP A 75 4.34 7.08 7.42
N GLU A 76 4.56 8.25 6.80
CA GLU A 76 5.75 8.50 5.99
C GLU A 76 7.07 8.40 6.79
N ALA A 77 7.09 8.91 8.02
CA ALA A 77 8.29 8.86 8.86
C ALA A 77 8.63 7.41 9.23
N ALA A 78 7.61 6.60 9.53
CA ALA A 78 7.78 5.19 9.83
C ALA A 78 8.25 4.37 8.62
N ARG A 79 7.73 4.66 7.42
CA ARG A 79 8.21 4.06 6.15
C ARG A 79 9.70 4.32 5.93
N GLN A 80 10.15 5.56 6.13
CA GLN A 80 11.57 5.91 6.01
C GLN A 80 12.44 5.26 7.10
N ALA A 81 11.95 5.21 8.34
CA ALA A 81 12.65 4.57 9.43
C ALA A 81 12.84 3.06 9.20
N TRP A 82 11.83 2.39 8.66
CA TRP A 82 11.94 1.00 8.23
C TRP A 82 13.01 0.83 7.14
N ALA A 83 12.97 1.65 6.09
CA ALA A 83 13.92 1.57 4.98
C ALA A 83 15.38 1.70 5.45
N ARG A 84 15.66 2.65 6.36
CA ARG A 84 16.98 2.82 6.98
C ARG A 84 17.43 1.56 7.75
N ARG A 85 16.52 0.87 8.44
CA ARG A 85 16.82 -0.34 9.22
C ARG A 85 16.92 -1.61 8.36
N ALA A 86 16.17 -1.67 7.26
CA ALA A 86 16.21 -2.78 6.32
C ALA A 86 17.51 -2.72 5.49
N GLY A 87 17.92 -1.52 5.05
CA GLY A 87 19.18 -1.30 4.34
C GLY A 87 20.43 -1.43 5.20
N SER A 88 20.33 -1.31 6.53
CA SER A 88 21.46 -1.49 7.45
C SER A 88 21.73 -2.96 7.82
N ARG A 89 21.04 -3.92 7.19
CA ARG A 89 21.13 -5.35 7.48
C ARG A 89 21.92 -6.12 6.41
N THR A 90 22.84 -5.42 5.73
CA THR A 90 23.88 -5.98 4.86
C THR A 90 25.17 -6.10 5.65
#